data_AF-A0A7C8YX09-F1
#
_entry.id   AF-A0A7C8YX09-F1
#
_cell.length_a   1.000
_cell.length_b   1.000
_cell.length_c   1.000
_cell.angle_alpha   90.00
_cell.angle_beta   90.00
_cell.angle_gamma   90.00
#
_symmetry.space_group_name_H-M   'P 1'
#
loop_
_entity.id
_entity.type
_entity.pdbx_description
1 polymer ?
#
loop_
_entity_poly.entity_id
_entity_poly.type
_entity_poly.pdbx_seq_one_letter_code
_entity_poly.pdbx_strand_id
1 'polypeptide(L)'
;TTTAGARESDSFSSMADFLMDSLELSEQQALSASAKLTKLWQYRGTKVCRPNRYRNAHLVITFLRDKGLEKPQIQKLVSSVPVILTCRIETNLEPKLNYFSELGSSVSDFADIILAQPLVLHYAMNSIV
;
A
#
# COMPACT_ATOMS: atom_id res chain seq x y z
N THR A 1 -16.83 6.03 27.00
CA THR A 1 -17.94 5.14 26.58
C THR A 1 -17.84 4.94 25.09
N THR A 2 -17.77 3.66 24.67
CA THR A 2 -18.30 3.18 23.38
C THR A 2 -17.52 3.59 22.13
N THR A 3 -17.01 2.76 21.21
CA THR A 3 -16.92 1.31 21.02
C THR A 3 -15.93 1.17 19.86
N ALA A 4 -14.68 0.76 20.12
CA ALA A 4 -13.75 0.36 19.06
C ALA A 4 -13.99 -1.11 18.80
N GLY A 5 -15.06 -1.39 18.04
CA GLY A 5 -15.39 -2.72 17.61
C GLY A 5 -14.27 -3.26 16.72
N ALA A 6 -13.58 -4.28 17.24
CA ALA A 6 -12.92 -5.26 16.41
C ALA A 6 -13.98 -5.85 15.46
N ARG A 7 -14.04 -5.34 14.23
CA ARG A 7 -14.72 -6.04 13.13
C ARG A 7 -13.71 -6.98 12.52
N GLU A 8 -13.74 -8.19 13.05
CA GLU A 8 -13.21 -9.38 12.44
C GLU A 8 -13.74 -9.50 11.01
N SER A 9 -12.84 -9.50 10.04
CA SER A 9 -12.84 -10.31 8.81
C SER A 9 -14.17 -10.74 8.17
N ASP A 10 -15.15 -9.85 8.06
CA ASP A 10 -16.31 -10.05 7.20
C ASP A 10 -16.07 -9.40 5.83
N SER A 11 -16.12 -10.23 4.80
CA SER A 11 -15.87 -9.93 3.38
C SER A 11 -16.17 -8.48 2.97
N PHE A 12 -15.13 -7.66 2.84
CA PHE A 12 -15.25 -6.35 2.19
C PHE A 12 -15.82 -6.54 0.78
N SER A 13 -17.00 -5.94 0.53
CA SER A 13 -17.69 -6.02 -0.76
C SER A 13 -16.81 -5.51 -1.90
N SER A 14 -16.01 -4.48 -1.62
CA SER A 14 -15.03 -3.92 -2.53
C SER A 14 -13.72 -3.54 -1.83
N MET A 15 -12.63 -3.43 -2.61
CA MET A 15 -11.38 -2.83 -2.12
C MET A 15 -11.57 -1.36 -1.72
N ALA A 16 -12.58 -0.66 -2.28
CA ALA A 16 -12.94 0.68 -1.85
C ALA A 16 -13.43 0.69 -0.38
N ASP A 17 -14.31 -0.24 0.00
CA ASP A 17 -14.84 -0.32 1.37
C ASP A 17 -13.72 -0.61 2.38
N PHE A 18 -12.79 -1.50 2.02
CA PHE A 18 -11.60 -1.76 2.83
C PHE A 18 -10.76 -0.49 3.05
N LEU A 19 -10.55 0.31 2.00
CA LEU A 19 -9.76 1.54 2.07
C LEU A 19 -10.47 2.62 2.88
N MET A 20 -11.80 2.72 2.78
CA MET A 20 -12.60 3.62 3.62
C MET A 20 -12.53 3.21 5.10
N ASP A 21 -12.64 1.92 5.41
CA ASP A 21 -12.66 1.44 6.80
C ASP A 21 -11.27 1.42 7.44
N SER A 22 -10.25 0.91 6.73
CA SER A 22 -8.89 0.74 7.28
C SER A 22 -8.09 2.03 7.32
N LEU A 23 -8.35 2.95 6.38
CA LEU A 23 -7.59 4.19 6.25
C LEU A 23 -8.45 5.43 6.43
N GLU A 24 -9.76 5.33 6.70
CA GLU A 24 -10.68 6.49 6.77
C GLU A 24 -10.55 7.40 5.55
N LEU A 25 -10.30 6.81 4.38
CA LEU A 25 -10.24 7.55 3.13
C LEU A 25 -11.64 8.00 2.71
N SER A 26 -11.71 9.13 2.01
CA SER A 26 -12.98 9.55 1.41
C SER A 26 -13.43 8.56 0.34
N GLU A 27 -14.74 8.47 0.12
CA GLU A 27 -15.34 7.59 -0.89
C GLU A 27 -14.71 7.80 -2.28
N GLN A 28 -14.47 9.05 -2.67
CA GLN A 28 -13.82 9.37 -3.95
C GLN A 28 -12.36 8.90 -4.04
N GLN A 29 -11.60 9.02 -2.95
CA GLN A 29 -10.21 8.54 -2.89
C GLN A 29 -10.15 7.02 -2.95
N ALA A 30 -11.02 6.34 -2.19
CA ALA A 30 -11.10 4.89 -2.16
C ALA A 30 -11.54 4.29 -3.50
N LEU A 31 -12.55 4.88 -4.16
CA LEU A 31 -12.99 4.46 -5.50
C LEU A 31 -11.90 4.69 -6.55
N SER A 32 -11.22 5.83 -6.53
CA SER A 32 -10.11 6.11 -7.45
C SER A 32 -8.95 5.11 -7.27
N ALA A 33 -8.54 4.86 -6.02
CA ALA A 33 -7.48 3.92 -5.70
C ALA A 33 -7.82 2.48 -6.11
N SER A 34 -9.04 2.03 -5.81
CA SER A 34 -9.53 0.68 -6.16
C SER A 34 -9.67 0.48 -7.67
N ALA A 35 -10.12 1.49 -8.42
CA ALA A 35 -10.21 1.42 -9.88
C ALA A 35 -8.82 1.30 -10.53
N LYS A 36 -7.84 2.09 -10.05
CA LYS A 36 -6.43 1.99 -10.50
C LYS A 36 -5.85 0.59 -10.25
N LEU A 37 -6.12 0.00 -9.08
CA LEU A 37 -5.71 -1.37 -8.75
C LEU A 37 -6.37 -2.40 -9.67
N THR A 38 -7.67 -2.26 -9.91
CA THR A 38 -8.43 -3.16 -10.77
C THR A 38 -7.88 -3.15 -12.20
N LYS A 39 -7.55 -1.97 -12.73
CA LYS A 39 -6.92 -1.82 -14.05
C LYS A 39 -5.54 -2.47 -14.13
N LEU A 40 -4.71 -2.33 -13.08
CA LEU A 40 -3.40 -2.98 -13.01
C LEU A 40 -3.49 -4.51 -12.95
N TRP A 41 -4.45 -5.05 -12.19
CA TRP A 41 -4.67 -6.49 -12.10
C TRP A 41 -5.23 -7.10 -13.39
N GLN A 42 -6.03 -6.35 -14.13
CA GLN A 42 -6.48 -6.74 -15.48
C GLN A 42 -5.31 -6.84 -16.46
N TYR A 43 -4.38 -5.86 -16.46
CA TYR A 43 -3.24 -5.86 -17.37
C TYR A 43 -2.23 -6.98 -17.08
N ARG A 44 -2.04 -7.38 -15.81
CA ARG A 44 -1.12 -8.46 -15.44
C ARG A 44 -1.64 -9.89 -15.71
N GLY A 45 -2.79 -10.06 -16.37
CA GLY A 45 -3.31 -11.38 -16.75
C GLY A 45 -3.67 -12.30 -15.58
N THR A 46 -3.57 -11.83 -14.34
CA THR A 46 -3.90 -12.63 -13.17
C THR A 46 -5.41 -12.60 -12.96
N LYS A 47 -6.15 -13.47 -13.67
CA LYS A 47 -7.51 -13.92 -13.31
C LYS A 47 -7.48 -14.78 -12.02
N VAL A 48 -6.76 -14.32 -11.01
CA VAL A 48 -6.74 -14.95 -9.70
C VAL A 48 -7.25 -13.90 -8.75
N CYS A 49 -8.51 -14.07 -8.33
CA CYS A 49 -8.92 -13.67 -6.99
C CYS A 49 -7.91 -14.31 -6.03
N ARG A 50 -6.78 -13.64 -5.77
CA ARG A 50 -5.92 -14.05 -4.67
C ARG A 50 -6.76 -13.78 -3.43
N PRO A 51 -7.17 -14.81 -2.67
CA PRO A 51 -8.03 -14.64 -1.49
C PRO A 51 -7.37 -13.78 -0.40
N ASN A 52 -6.11 -13.37 -0.60
CA ASN A 52 -5.30 -12.64 0.35
C ASN A 52 -4.95 -11.20 -0.06
N ARG A 53 -5.66 -10.57 -1.02
CA ARG A 53 -5.40 -9.16 -1.41
C ARG A 53 -5.53 -8.18 -0.24
N TYR A 54 -6.57 -8.38 0.57
CA TYR A 54 -6.82 -7.57 1.77
C TYR A 54 -5.76 -7.81 2.86
N ARG A 55 -5.33 -9.07 3.05
CA ARG A 55 -4.25 -9.39 3.99
C ARG A 55 -2.95 -8.71 3.60
N ASN A 56 -2.57 -8.75 2.31
CA ASN A 56 -1.36 -8.07 1.86
C ASN A 56 -1.45 -6.56 2.07
N ALA A 57 -2.58 -5.94 1.71
CA ALA A 57 -2.80 -4.52 1.91
C ALA A 57 -2.68 -4.14 3.41
N HIS A 58 -3.30 -4.93 4.29
CA HIS A 58 -3.21 -4.73 5.73
C HIS A 58 -1.77 -4.88 6.26
N LEU A 59 -1.03 -5.90 5.81
CA LEU A 59 0.37 -6.09 6.16
C LEU A 59 1.24 -4.91 5.71
N VAL A 60 1.04 -4.42 4.49
CA VAL A 60 1.79 -3.25 3.97
C VAL A 60 1.47 -2.00 4.78
N ILE A 61 0.21 -1.73 5.08
CA ILE A 61 -0.20 -0.58 5.90
C ILE A 61 0.44 -0.64 7.29
N THR A 62 0.41 -1.83 7.92
CA THR A 62 1.02 -2.05 9.24
C THR A 62 2.53 -1.85 9.18
N PHE A 63 3.20 -2.41 8.18
CA PHE A 63 4.64 -2.23 7.97
C PHE A 63 5.02 -0.74 7.81
N LEU A 64 4.28 0.03 7.01
CA LEU A 64 4.57 1.46 6.84
C LEU A 64 4.41 2.23 8.16
N ARG A 65 3.38 1.89 8.95
CA ARG A 65 3.18 2.47 10.28
C ARG A 65 4.31 2.09 11.24
N ASP A 66 4.73 0.83 11.25
CA ASP A 66 5.81 0.33 12.10
C ASP A 66 7.17 0.97 11.75
N LYS A 67 7.38 1.33 10.48
CA LYS A 67 8.55 2.10 10.04
C LYS A 67 8.47 3.59 10.37
N GLY A 68 7.35 4.07 10.91
CA GLY A 68 7.20 5.44 11.39
C GLY A 68 6.47 6.40 10.44
N LEU A 69 5.77 5.90 9.42
CA LEU A 69 4.88 6.75 8.61
C LEU A 69 3.58 7.03 9.35
N GLU A 70 3.17 8.29 9.34
CA GLU A 70 1.92 8.70 9.93
C GLU A 70 0.72 8.34 9.05
N LYS A 71 -0.46 8.14 9.67
CA LYS A 71 -1.72 7.87 8.99
C LYS A 71 -1.99 8.80 7.78
N PRO A 72 -1.85 10.14 7.87
CA PRO A 72 -2.07 11.04 6.72
C PRO A 72 -1.09 10.81 5.56
N GLN A 73 0.17 10.46 5.85
CA GLN A 73 1.15 10.15 4.81
C GLN A 73 0.78 8.85 4.10
N ILE A 74 0.37 7.82 4.86
CA ILE A 74 -0.09 6.54 4.30
C ILE A 74 -1.35 6.74 3.45
N GLN A 75 -2.32 7.53 3.91
CA GLN A 75 -3.53 7.88 3.16
C GLN A 75 -3.18 8.51 1.80
N LYS A 76 -2.28 9.50 1.79
CA LYS A 76 -1.83 10.18 0.56
C LYS A 76 -1.12 9.22 -0.40
N LEU A 77 -0.25 8.37 0.15
CA LEU A 77 0.52 7.38 -0.59
C LEU A 77 -0.40 6.35 -1.25
N VAL A 78 -1.34 5.80 -0.50
CA VAL A 78 -2.30 4.80 -1.01
C VAL A 78 -3.27 5.40 -2.03
N SER A 79 -3.75 6.62 -1.80
CA SER A 79 -4.68 7.30 -2.74
C SER A 79 -4.01 7.61 -4.09
N SER A 80 -2.74 8.03 -4.04
CA SER A 80 -1.98 8.39 -5.24
C SER A 80 -1.42 7.15 -5.95
N VAL A 81 -0.81 6.25 -5.18
CA VAL A 81 -0.01 5.11 -5.62
C VAL A 81 -0.53 3.82 -4.97
N PRO A 82 -1.76 3.38 -5.30
CA PRO A 82 -2.37 2.24 -4.61
C PRO A 82 -1.65 0.91 -4.89
N VAL A 83 -0.83 0.84 -5.94
CA VAL A 83 -0.01 -0.34 -6.28
C VAL A 83 0.94 -0.74 -5.15
N ILE A 84 1.30 0.17 -4.24
CA ILE A 84 2.13 -0.14 -3.08
C ILE A 84 1.52 -1.26 -2.20
N LEU A 85 0.19 -1.31 -2.11
CA LEU A 85 -0.54 -2.35 -1.36
C LEU A 85 -0.44 -3.74 -1.98
N THR A 86 0.14 -3.85 -3.18
CA THR A 86 0.36 -5.11 -3.89
C THR A 86 1.82 -5.57 -3.83
N CYS A 87 2.71 -4.72 -3.32
CA CYS A 87 4.11 -5.05 -3.14
C CYS A 87 4.29 -6.07 -2.01
N ARG A 88 5.32 -6.91 -2.16
CA ARG A 88 5.78 -7.80 -1.09
C ARG A 88 6.72 -7.03 -0.17
N ILE A 89 6.51 -7.15 1.14
CA ILE A 89 7.32 -6.43 2.13
C ILE A 89 8.78 -6.92 2.05
N GLU A 90 8.99 -8.21 2.33
CA GLU A 90 10.32 -8.84 2.45
C GLU A 90 11.17 -8.73 1.17
N THR A 91 10.54 -8.80 -0.01
CA THR A 91 11.27 -8.86 -1.28
C THR A 91 11.23 -7.56 -2.09
N ASN A 92 10.55 -6.51 -1.61
CA ASN A 92 10.43 -5.26 -2.38
C ASN A 92 10.49 -4.02 -1.48
N LEU A 93 9.55 -3.87 -0.54
CA LEU A 93 9.45 -2.64 0.24
C LEU A 93 10.61 -2.50 1.24
N GLU A 94 10.90 -3.56 1.99
CA GLU A 94 11.94 -3.57 3.01
C GLU A 94 13.35 -3.36 2.45
N PRO A 95 13.82 -4.12 1.43
CA PRO A 95 15.17 -3.90 0.90
C PRO A 95 15.34 -2.51 0.29
N LYS A 96 14.32 -1.96 -0.37
CA LYS A 96 14.36 -0.60 -0.92
C LYS A 96 14.41 0.45 0.18
N LEU A 97 13.55 0.31 1.19
CA LEU A 97 13.53 1.23 2.31
C LEU A 97 14.90 1.23 3.03
N ASN A 98 15.48 0.05 3.27
CA ASN A 98 16.80 -0.07 3.88
C ASN A 98 17.88 0.59 3.01
N TYR A 99 17.86 0.35 1.69
CA TYR A 99 18.80 1.00 0.76
C TYR A 99 18.71 2.53 0.78
N PHE A 100 17.49 3.10 0.73
CA PHE A 100 17.34 4.55 0.82
C PHE A 100 17.73 5.09 2.20
N SER A 101 17.49 4.31 3.27
CA SER A 101 17.93 4.65 4.61
C SER A 101 19.45 4.67 4.74
N GLU A 102 20.17 3.74 4.11
CA GLU A 102 21.63 3.72 4.04
C GLU A 102 22.18 4.93 3.27
N LEU A 103 21.45 5.43 2.27
CA LEU A 103 21.76 6.67 1.57
C LEU A 103 21.39 7.94 2.37
N GLY A 104 20.90 7.80 3.60
CA GLY A 104 20.54 8.91 4.48
C GLY A 104 19.13 9.47 4.30
N SER A 105 18.26 8.78 3.55
CA SER A 105 16.85 9.16 3.40
C SER A 105 16.03 8.71 4.61
N SER A 106 15.10 9.55 5.06
CA SER A 106 14.11 9.15 6.06
C SER A 106 13.00 8.28 5.45
N VAL A 107 12.21 7.64 6.30
CA VAL A 107 11.02 6.88 5.86
C VAL A 107 9.97 7.80 5.22
N SER A 108 9.90 9.07 5.65
CA SER A 108 9.06 10.08 5.00
C SER A 108 9.57 10.42 3.61
N ASP A 109 10.89 10.61 3.44
CA ASP A 109 11.49 10.86 2.12
C ASP A 109 11.25 9.68 1.18
N PHE A 110 11.31 8.45 1.68
CA PHE A 110 10.97 7.26 0.90
C PHE A 110 9.53 7.29 0.39
N ALA A 111 8.57 7.71 1.23
CA ALA A 111 7.19 7.85 0.80
C ALA A 111 7.03 8.95 -0.27
N ASP A 112 7.75 10.07 -0.14
CA ASP A 112 7.76 11.14 -1.12
C ASP A 112 8.42 10.71 -2.45
N ILE A 113 9.48 9.91 -2.41
CA ILE A 113 10.11 9.30 -3.59
C ILE A 113 9.11 8.39 -4.31
N ILE A 114 8.34 7.57 -3.58
CA ILE A 114 7.32 6.71 -4.20
C ILE A 114 6.19 7.55 -4.81
N LEU A 115 5.77 8.64 -4.14
CA LEU A 115 4.77 9.56 -4.67
C LEU A 115 5.24 10.23 -5.96
N ALA A 116 6.50 10.66 -6.02
CA ALA A 116 7.10 11.30 -7.19
C ALA A 116 7.35 10.29 -8.32
N GLN A 117 7.84 9.08 -7.98
CA GLN A 117 8.20 8.05 -8.95
C GLN A 117 7.66 6.66 -8.54
N PRO A 118 6.38 6.37 -8.81
CA PRO A 118 5.75 5.09 -8.49
C PRO A 118 6.44 3.86 -9.11
N LEU A 119 7.15 4.07 -10.22
CA LEU A 119 7.88 3.01 -10.94
C LEU A 119 9.05 2.45 -10.11
N VAL A 120 9.56 3.17 -9.10
CA VAL A 120 10.59 2.66 -8.17
C VAL A 120 10.15 1.32 -7.57
N LEU A 121 8.86 1.11 -7.32
CA LEU A 121 8.31 -0.15 -6.80
C LEU A 121 8.40 -1.33 -7.79
N HIS A 122 8.50 -1.06 -9.09
CA HIS A 122 8.57 -2.08 -10.14
C HIS A 122 10.00 -2.52 -10.48
N TYR A 123 11.01 -1.68 -10.24
CA TYR A 123 12.40 -2.07 -10.46
C TYR A 123 12.82 -3.13 -9.43
N ALA A 124 13.42 -4.22 -9.92
CA ALA A 124 14.06 -5.21 -9.05
C ALA A 124 15.39 -4.64 -8.55
N MET A 125 15.69 -4.82 -7.26
CA MET A 125 16.97 -4.37 -6.69
C MET A 125 18.18 -5.17 -7.17
N ASN A 126 17.98 -6.23 -7.97
CA ASN A 126 19.03 -7.06 -8.57
C ASN A 126 19.92 -6.34 -9.62
N SER A 127 19.85 -5.02 -9.74
CA SER A 127 20.66 -4.23 -10.69
C SER A 127 21.45 -3.09 -10.03
N ILE A 128 21.56 -3.06 -8.70
CA ILE A 128 22.30 -2.01 -7.97
C ILE A 128 23.43 -2.59 -7.11
N VAL A 129 23.97 -3.75 -7.50
CA VAL A 129 25.26 -4.27 -6.99
C VAL A 129 26.08 -4.76 -8.17
#